data_AF-A0A2N7S4G5-F1
#
_entry.id   AF-A0A2N7S4G5-F1
#
_cell.length_a   1.000
_cell.length_b   1.000
_cell.length_c   1.000
_cell.angle_alpha   90.00
_cell.angle_beta   90.00
_cell.angle_gamma   90.00
#
_symmetry.space_group_name_H-M   'P 1'
#
loop_
_entity.id
_entity.type
_entity.pdbx_description
1 polymer ?
#
loop_
_entity_poly.entity_id
_entity_poly.type
_entity_poly.pdbx_seq_one_letter_code
_entity_poly.pdbx_strand_id
1 'polypeptide(L)'
;MAEDLSSVGQDERGEDSWVIAQSLAHVVLQPGRASRLLLRLRGPFDEYCLGYGTRTLVADEQMTAQILPGKNGMFLPFWQQEGRAAKILDAETAPTDSIGAALHQRYLDFKTAR
;
A
#
# COMPACT_ATOMS: atom_id res chain seq x y z
N MET A 1 -30.94 0.28 4.88
CA MET A 1 -30.52 0.59 6.27
C MET A 1 -29.54 1.74 6.16
N ALA A 2 -29.75 2.85 6.85
CA ALA A 2 -28.75 3.91 6.89
C ALA A 2 -27.57 3.37 7.70
N GLU A 3 -26.37 3.36 7.14
CA GLU A 3 -25.15 3.00 7.86
C GLU A 3 -24.84 4.13 8.84
N ASP A 4 -24.86 3.84 10.14
CA ASP A 4 -24.48 4.82 11.15
C ASP A 4 -23.00 5.18 10.99
N LEU A 5 -22.69 6.47 10.93
CA LEU A 5 -21.32 6.99 10.83
C LEU A 5 -20.83 7.45 12.21
N SER A 6 -19.56 7.21 12.51
CA SER A 6 -18.87 7.68 13.72
C SER A 6 -17.71 8.58 13.34
N SER A 7 -17.60 9.76 13.97
CA SER A 7 -16.44 10.64 13.81
C SER A 7 -15.24 10.03 14.51
N VAL A 8 -14.08 10.06 13.83
CA VAL A 8 -12.82 9.48 14.32
C VAL A 8 -11.70 10.51 14.44
N GLY A 9 -12.01 11.80 14.24
CA GLY A 9 -11.06 12.90 14.34
C GLY A 9 -11.11 13.82 13.12
N GLN A 10 -10.09 14.65 12.98
CA GLN A 10 -9.92 15.58 11.86
C GLN A 10 -8.67 15.23 11.06
N ASP A 11 -8.72 15.46 9.76
CA ASP A 11 -7.56 15.30 8.89
C ASP A 11 -6.59 16.51 8.98
N GLU A 12 -5.53 16.48 8.18
CA GLU A 12 -4.53 17.55 8.11
C GLU A 12 -5.07 18.89 7.58
N ARG A 13 -6.29 18.91 7.04
CA ARG A 13 -7.01 20.10 6.56
C ARG A 13 -8.04 20.59 7.58
N GLY A 14 -8.21 19.89 8.69
CA GLY A 14 -9.22 20.17 9.71
C GLY A 14 -10.61 19.63 9.36
N GLU A 15 -10.74 18.75 8.36
CA GLU A 15 -12.00 18.14 7.97
C GLU A 15 -12.31 16.91 8.82
N ASP A 16 -13.56 16.80 9.28
CA ASP A 16 -13.98 15.65 10.09
C ASP A 16 -13.92 14.35 9.28
N SER A 17 -13.18 13.38 9.79
CA SER A 17 -13.10 12.03 9.26
C SER A 17 -14.16 11.13 9.89
N TRP A 18 -14.90 10.41 9.04
CA TRP A 18 -15.99 9.53 9.46
C TRP A 18 -15.74 8.10 8.99
N VAL A 19 -16.12 7.13 9.81
CA VAL A 19 -16.10 5.70 9.46
C VAL A 19 -17.45 5.07 9.77
N ILE A 20 -17.73 3.93 9.14
CA ILE A 20 -18.91 3.12 9.48
C ILE A 20 -18.79 2.67 10.94
N ALA A 21 -19.84 2.91 11.72
CA ALA A 21 -19.92 2.52 13.12
C ALA A 21 -19.70 1.00 13.26
N GLN A 22 -18.99 0.59 14.32
CA GLN A 22 -18.64 -0.81 14.60
C GLN A 22 -17.80 -1.54 13.53
N SER A 23 -17.37 -0.86 12.46
CA SER A 23 -16.41 -1.41 11.51
C SER A 23 -15.06 -1.64 12.18
N LEU A 24 -14.22 -2.47 11.53
CA LEU A 24 -12.84 -2.67 11.97
C LEU A 24 -12.07 -1.35 12.05
N ALA A 25 -12.33 -0.41 11.12
CA ALA A 25 -11.72 0.91 11.14
C ALA A 25 -12.12 1.71 12.40
N HIS A 26 -13.40 1.69 12.78
CA HIS A 26 -13.85 2.30 14.03
C HIS A 26 -13.11 1.71 15.24
N VAL A 27 -13.04 0.39 15.36
CA VAL A 27 -12.37 -0.28 16.49
C VAL A 27 -10.88 0.05 16.56
N VAL A 28 -10.19 0.12 15.42
CA VAL A 28 -8.74 0.37 15.36
C VAL A 28 -8.40 1.83 15.66
N LEU A 29 -9.28 2.77 15.31
CA LEU A 29 -9.06 4.21 15.52
C LEU A 29 -9.48 4.70 16.92
N GLN A 30 -10.00 3.82 17.78
CA GLN A 30 -10.32 4.19 19.16
C GLN A 30 -9.06 4.58 19.96
N PRO A 31 -9.13 5.63 20.79
CA PRO A 31 -8.00 6.08 21.60
C PRO A 31 -7.41 4.94 22.45
N GLY A 32 -6.07 4.83 22.47
CA GLY A 32 -5.36 3.84 23.28
C GLY A 32 -5.11 2.48 22.61
N ARG A 33 -5.62 2.24 21.40
CA ARG A 33 -5.19 1.09 20.60
C ARG A 33 -4.02 1.44 19.69
N ALA A 34 -2.81 1.08 20.11
CA ALA A 34 -1.64 1.14 19.24
C ALA A 34 -1.73 0.02 18.18
N SER A 35 -2.24 0.35 17.00
CA SER A 35 -2.15 -0.54 15.84
C SER A 35 -0.78 -0.36 15.18
N ARG A 36 0.14 -1.30 15.41
CA ARG A 36 1.31 -1.43 14.54
C ARG A 36 0.86 -2.02 13.21
N LEU A 37 0.87 -1.18 12.17
CA LEU A 37 0.62 -1.64 10.82
C LEU A 37 1.77 -2.55 10.37
N LEU A 38 1.43 -3.74 9.90
CA LEU A 38 2.40 -4.73 9.46
C LEU A 38 3.11 -4.28 8.18
N LEU A 39 4.38 -4.66 8.03
CA LEU A 39 5.10 -4.61 6.77
C LEU A 39 4.40 -5.51 5.75
N ARG A 40 4.10 -4.97 4.56
CA ARG A 40 3.44 -5.71 3.48
C ARG A 40 4.09 -5.43 2.14
N LEU A 41 4.17 -6.45 1.27
CA LEU A 41 4.45 -6.25 -0.14
C LEU A 41 3.13 -6.01 -0.88
N ARG A 42 3.07 -4.93 -1.66
CA ARG A 42 1.95 -4.59 -2.54
C ARG A 42 2.30 -4.96 -3.97
N GLY A 43 1.38 -5.64 -4.65
CA GLY A 43 1.56 -6.04 -6.03
C GLY A 43 1.48 -4.85 -7.00
N PRO A 44 1.79 -5.07 -8.30
CA PRO A 44 1.45 -4.11 -9.34
C PRO A 44 -0.05 -3.80 -9.32
N PHE A 45 -0.42 -2.54 -9.57
CA PHE A 45 -1.82 -2.09 -9.62
C PHE A 45 -2.64 -2.36 -8.35
N ASP A 46 -2.04 -2.37 -7.17
CA ASP A 46 -2.78 -2.55 -5.92
C ASP A 46 -3.67 -1.33 -5.62
N GLU A 47 -4.94 -1.56 -5.31
CA GLU A 47 -5.94 -0.51 -5.04
C GLU A 47 -5.53 0.45 -3.93
N TYR A 48 -4.65 0.00 -3.02
CA TYR A 48 -4.08 0.85 -1.98
C TYR A 48 -3.40 2.11 -2.54
N CYS A 49 -2.86 2.06 -3.76
CA CYS A 49 -2.26 3.20 -4.45
C CYS A 49 -3.12 3.74 -5.60
N LEU A 50 -4.06 2.94 -6.13
CA LEU A 50 -4.89 3.33 -7.28
C LEU A 50 -6.10 4.22 -6.95
N GLY A 51 -6.45 4.38 -5.67
CA GLY A 51 -7.60 5.19 -5.25
C GLY A 51 -7.67 6.55 -5.95
N TYR A 52 -8.91 7.01 -6.24
CA TYR A 52 -9.19 8.27 -6.92
C TYR A 52 -8.95 9.52 -6.05
N GLY A 53 -8.64 9.33 -4.76
CA GLY A 53 -8.34 10.41 -3.81
C GLY A 53 -6.86 10.82 -3.81
N THR A 54 -6.49 11.65 -2.83
CA THR A 54 -5.09 12.04 -2.62
C THR A 54 -4.23 10.83 -2.26
N ARG A 55 -3.08 10.68 -2.92
CA ARG A 55 -2.12 9.59 -2.67
C ARG A 55 -1.08 9.96 -1.61
N THR A 56 -1.10 11.19 -1.12
CA THR A 56 -0.14 11.74 -0.14
C THR A 56 -0.11 10.98 1.19
N LEU A 57 -1.21 10.32 1.54
CA LEU A 57 -1.28 9.44 2.72
C LEU A 57 -0.53 8.12 2.52
N VAL A 58 -0.39 7.68 1.26
CA VAL A 58 0.24 6.41 0.87
C VAL A 58 1.70 6.64 0.50
N ALA A 59 2.00 7.64 -0.32
CA ALA A 59 3.33 7.90 -0.86
C ALA A 59 3.55 9.41 -0.96
N ASP A 60 4.78 9.86 -0.67
CA ASP A 60 5.21 11.22 -1.02
C ASP A 60 5.35 11.36 -2.56
N GLU A 61 5.65 12.57 -3.03
CA GLU A 61 5.76 12.85 -4.46
C GLU A 61 6.86 12.03 -5.15
N GLN A 62 8.02 11.87 -4.50
CA GLN A 62 9.16 11.12 -5.03
C GLN A 62 8.84 9.63 -5.17
N MET A 63 8.19 9.04 -4.16
CA MET A 63 7.77 7.64 -4.17
C MET A 63 6.61 7.42 -5.15
N THR A 64 5.68 8.37 -5.21
CA THR A 64 4.58 8.37 -6.18
C THR A 64 5.11 8.34 -7.60
N ALA A 65 6.12 9.16 -7.93
CA ALA A 65 6.73 9.18 -9.26
C ALA A 65 7.42 7.85 -9.64
N GLN A 66 7.83 7.05 -8.65
CA GLN A 66 8.42 5.72 -8.88
C GLN A 66 7.36 4.62 -9.00
N ILE A 67 6.28 4.68 -8.22
CA ILE A 67 5.20 3.68 -8.24
C ILE A 67 4.33 3.87 -9.48
N LEU A 68 3.98 5.11 -9.79
CA LEU A 68 3.09 5.43 -10.90
C LEU A 68 3.72 5.02 -12.23
N PRO A 69 2.88 4.64 -13.20
CA PRO A 69 3.36 4.21 -14.49
C PRO A 69 4.12 5.35 -15.16
N GLY A 70 5.38 5.06 -15.51
CA GLY A 70 6.13 5.84 -16.48
C GLY A 70 5.57 5.61 -17.89
N LYS A 71 6.44 5.27 -18.85
CA LYS A 71 6.05 5.14 -20.27
C LYS A 71 5.26 3.87 -20.63
N ASN A 72 5.27 2.84 -19.79
CA ASN A 72 4.71 1.51 -20.12
C ASN A 72 3.34 1.21 -19.50
N GLY A 73 2.73 2.17 -18.78
CA GLY A 73 1.42 1.97 -18.16
C GLY A 73 1.41 1.04 -16.94
N MET A 74 2.57 0.57 -16.45
CA MET A 74 2.67 -0.37 -15.33
C MET A 74 2.95 0.33 -14.01
N PHE A 75 2.15 0.04 -12.99
CA PHE A 75 2.43 0.45 -11.61
C PHE A 75 3.41 -0.53 -10.98
N LEU A 76 4.48 -0.02 -10.36
CA LEU A 76 5.49 -0.88 -9.77
C LEU A 76 5.05 -1.43 -8.40
N PRO A 77 5.37 -2.70 -8.10
CA PRO A 77 5.19 -3.25 -6.76
C PRO A 77 6.09 -2.55 -5.74
N PHE A 78 5.62 -2.43 -4.50
CA PHE A 78 6.34 -1.70 -3.45
C PHE A 78 6.10 -2.29 -2.06
N TRP A 79 7.02 -2.01 -1.14
CA TRP A 79 6.88 -2.34 0.27
C TRP A 79 6.14 -1.23 1.01
N GLN A 80 5.11 -1.61 1.75
CA GLN A 80 4.35 -0.76 2.65
C GLN A 80 4.83 -0.96 4.09
N GLN A 81 5.32 0.10 4.72
CA GLN A 81 5.72 0.13 6.13
C GLN A 81 4.92 1.21 6.84
N GLU A 82 4.32 0.87 7.99
CA GLU A 82 3.53 1.82 8.79
C GLU A 82 2.41 2.53 8.00
N GLY A 83 1.84 1.81 7.02
CA GLY A 83 0.77 2.36 6.16
C GLY A 83 1.26 3.17 4.96
N ARG A 84 2.57 3.43 4.84
CA ARG A 84 3.15 4.22 3.75
C ARG A 84 4.04 3.39 2.85
N ALA A 85 4.15 3.76 1.59
CA ALA A 85 5.12 3.21 0.66
C ALA A 85 6.53 3.61 1.07
N ALA A 86 7.41 2.62 1.23
CA ALA A 86 8.78 2.82 1.73
C ALA A 86 9.84 2.59 0.65
N LYS A 87 9.67 1.56 -0.19
CA LYS A 87 10.58 1.27 -1.32
C LYS A 87 9.89 0.49 -2.43
N ILE A 88 10.34 0.68 -3.67
CA ILE A 88 9.98 -0.19 -4.79
C ILE A 88 10.54 -1.60 -4.55
N LEU A 89 9.80 -2.62 -4.98
CA LEU A 89 10.33 -3.97 -5.05
C LEU A 89 11.43 -4.01 -6.11
N ASP A 90 12.66 -4.21 -5.67
CA ASP A 90 13.74 -4.58 -6.55
C ASP A 90 13.59 -6.06 -6.94
N ALA A 91 13.17 -6.30 -8.18
CA ALA A 91 13.00 -7.64 -8.72
C ALA A 91 14.33 -8.37 -8.94
N GLU A 92 15.47 -7.68 -8.93
CA GLU A 92 16.81 -8.24 -9.08
C GLU A 92 17.46 -8.54 -7.70
N THR A 93 16.85 -8.07 -6.61
CA THR A 93 17.21 -8.50 -5.25
C THR A 93 16.50 -9.83 -4.96
N ALA A 94 17.27 -10.92 -4.88
CA ALA A 94 16.74 -12.24 -4.53
C ALA A 94 15.95 -12.16 -3.19
N PRO A 95 14.66 -12.56 -3.16
CA PRO A 95 13.92 -12.61 -1.92
C PRO A 95 14.60 -13.53 -0.91
N THR A 96 14.61 -13.15 0.36
CA THR A 96 15.29 -13.92 1.42
C THR A 96 14.52 -15.17 1.84
N ASP A 97 13.26 -15.31 1.43
CA ASP A 97 12.45 -16.49 1.67
C ASP A 97 12.47 -17.45 0.46
N SER A 98 12.27 -18.74 0.75
CA SER A 98 12.39 -19.82 -0.24
C SER A 98 11.35 -19.75 -1.35
N ILE A 99 10.17 -19.18 -1.07
CA ILE A 99 9.10 -19.02 -2.06
C ILE A 99 9.48 -17.91 -3.04
N GLY A 100 9.90 -16.76 -2.52
CA GLY A 100 10.33 -15.64 -3.34
C GLY A 100 11.57 -15.96 -4.18
N ALA A 101 12.54 -16.71 -3.64
CA ALA A 101 13.70 -17.17 -4.41
C ALA A 101 13.28 -18.07 -5.60
N ALA A 102 12.33 -19.01 -5.38
CA ALA A 102 11.83 -19.89 -6.45
C ALA A 102 11.05 -19.11 -7.53
N LEU A 103 10.27 -18.11 -7.13
CA LEU A 103 9.55 -17.24 -8.07
C LEU A 103 10.51 -16.35 -8.86
N HIS A 104 11.55 -15.82 -8.22
CA HIS A 104 12.59 -15.03 -8.87
C HIS A 104 13.38 -15.85 -9.90
N GLN A 105 13.76 -17.09 -9.59
CA GLN A 105 14.42 -17.98 -10.55
C GLN A 105 13.54 -18.23 -11.78
N ARG A 106 12.24 -18.51 -11.59
CA ARG A 106 11.29 -18.68 -12.72
C ARG A 106 11.16 -17.43 -13.58
N TYR A 107 11.20 -16.25 -12.96
CA TYR A 107 11.19 -14.98 -13.70
C TYR A 107 12.46 -14.80 -14.55
N LEU A 108 13.64 -15.13 -13.99
CA LEU A 108 14.89 -15.12 -14.75
C LEU A 108 14.86 -16.13 -15.90
N ASP A 109 14.40 -17.35 -15.66
CA ASP A 109 14.24 -18.38 -16.69
C ASP A 109 13.33 -17.90 -17.82
N PHE A 110 12.19 -17.28 -17.49
CA PHE A 110 11.30 -16.66 -18.48
C PHE A 110 11.97 -15.54 -19.28
N LYS A 111 12.70 -14.63 -18.60
CA LYS A 111 13.37 -13.49 -19.23
C LYS A 111 14.51 -13.93 -20.17
N THR A 112 15.11 -15.08 -19.90
CA THR A 112 16.28 -15.61 -20.63
C THR A 112 15.95 -16.73 -21.61
N ALA A 113 14.74 -17.29 -21.54
CA ALA A 113 14.22 -18.21 -22.54
C ALA A 113 14.07 -17.50 -23.89
N ARG A 114 14.92 -17.90 -24.84
CA ARG A 114 14.87 -17.49 -26.24
C ARG A 114 13.82 -18.26 -27.02
#